data_AF-A0A7I4YWU9-F1
#
_entry.id   AF-A0A7I4YWU9-F1
#
_cell.length_a   1.000
_cell.length_b   1.000
_cell.length_c   1.000
_cell.angle_alpha   90.00
_cell.angle_beta   90.00
_cell.angle_gamma   90.00
#
_symmetry.space_group_name_H-M   'P 1'
#
loop_
_entity.id
_entity.type
_entity.pdbx_description
1 polymer ?
#
loop_
_entity_poly.entity_id
_entity_poly.type
_entity_poly.pdbx_seq_one_letter_code
_entity_poly.pdbx_strand_id
1 'polypeptide(L)'
;MFAKKLDWDSKVDSDFAQEWQKATTAIDKFYVEIPRQVFSSEKTDSKPFLWIFADASNSAMAVCGYLENSTSTAVSQLISGKTKLAPQKRTLSTPKLELLAVLLAFRLAESIAFALNYAISTINIASDSLIALSWIRTVRKVPLFVANQRDKIKAHINRLIAHGCQCQILHVPGEKNLADAGTRGVTSAQLEISTGSGDPNGSSTTRSDPY
;
A
#
# COMPACT_ATOMS: atom_id res chain seq x y z
N MET A 1 -19.96 -7.26 -15.87
CA MET A 1 -19.84 -8.64 -16.40
C MET A 1 -19.88 -9.72 -15.32
N PHE A 2 -18.82 -9.92 -14.52
CA PHE A 2 -18.72 -11.06 -13.59
C PHE A 2 -19.75 -11.07 -12.43
N ALA A 3 -20.10 -9.90 -11.90
CA ALA A 3 -21.13 -9.79 -10.86
C ALA A 3 -22.56 -10.00 -11.40
N LYS A 4 -22.78 -9.75 -12.71
CA LYS A 4 -24.08 -9.90 -13.37
C LYS A 4 -24.29 -11.29 -13.99
N LYS A 5 -23.34 -12.23 -13.82
CA LYS A 5 -23.37 -13.59 -14.42
C LYS A 5 -23.68 -13.59 -15.92
N LEU A 6 -23.22 -12.57 -16.63
CA LEU A 6 -23.38 -12.49 -18.08
C LEU A 6 -22.40 -13.47 -18.74
N ASP A 7 -22.85 -14.11 -19.82
CA ASP A 7 -21.98 -14.95 -20.65
C ASP A 7 -21.00 -14.06 -21.44
N TRP A 8 -19.88 -14.63 -21.89
CA TRP A 8 -18.79 -13.86 -22.51
C TRP A 8 -19.26 -13.05 -23.73
N ASP A 9 -20.16 -13.61 -24.54
CA ASP A 9 -20.69 -12.98 -25.76
C ASP A 9 -21.97 -12.17 -25.54
N SER A 10 -22.44 -12.06 -24.29
CA SER A 10 -23.64 -11.28 -23.99
C SER A 10 -23.37 -9.78 -24.11
N LYS A 11 -24.26 -9.07 -24.84
CA LYS A 11 -24.22 -7.60 -24.87
C LYS A 11 -24.38 -7.05 -23.45
N VAL A 12 -23.47 -6.15 -23.07
CA VAL A 12 -23.59 -5.36 -21.84
C VAL A 12 -24.70 -4.32 -21.98
N ASP A 13 -25.34 -3.97 -20.87
CA ASP A 13 -26.33 -2.90 -20.84
C ASP A 13 -25.71 -1.54 -21.19
N SER A 14 -26.56 -0.62 -21.65
CA SER A 14 -26.14 0.72 -22.09
C SER A 14 -25.45 1.50 -20.99
N ASP A 15 -25.88 1.32 -19.74
CA ASP A 15 -25.36 2.06 -18.59
C ASP A 15 -23.91 1.64 -18.30
N PHE A 16 -23.64 0.33 -18.30
CA PHE A 16 -22.30 -0.20 -18.16
C PHE A 16 -21.40 0.19 -19.34
N ALA A 17 -21.94 0.19 -20.57
CA ALA A 17 -21.20 0.65 -21.74
C ALA A 17 -20.80 2.13 -21.62
N GLN A 18 -21.71 2.99 -21.13
CA GLN A 18 -21.42 4.40 -20.88
C GLN A 18 -20.41 4.60 -19.74
N GLU A 19 -20.53 3.88 -18.63
CA GLU A 19 -19.54 3.91 -17.54
C GLU A 19 -18.15 3.47 -18.03
N TRP A 20 -18.09 2.39 -18.78
CA TRP A 20 -16.85 1.91 -19.39
C TRP A 20 -16.25 2.94 -20.35
N GLN A 21 -17.08 3.56 -21.18
CA GLN A 21 -16.61 4.58 -22.12
C GLN A 21 -16.10 5.83 -21.40
N LYS A 22 -16.78 6.27 -20.33
CA LYS A 22 -16.29 7.36 -19.47
C LYS A 22 -14.94 7.02 -18.84
N ALA A 23 -14.81 5.81 -18.28
CA ALA A 23 -13.57 5.36 -17.65
C ALA A 23 -12.41 5.27 -18.65
N THR A 24 -12.64 4.70 -19.83
CA THR A 24 -11.62 4.58 -20.89
C THR A 24 -11.23 5.93 -21.48
N THR A 25 -12.19 6.85 -21.66
CA THR A 25 -11.91 8.21 -22.13
C THR A 25 -11.11 9.01 -21.09
N ALA A 26 -11.38 8.82 -19.79
CA ALA A 26 -10.67 9.55 -18.72
C ALA A 26 -9.18 9.18 -18.59
N ILE A 27 -8.79 8.02 -19.10
CA ILE A 27 -7.39 7.56 -19.17
C ILE A 27 -6.82 7.63 -20.59
N ASP A 28 -7.63 8.05 -21.57
CA ASP A 28 -7.16 8.20 -22.95
C ASP A 28 -6.06 9.27 -22.96
N LYS A 29 -4.89 8.90 -23.48
CA LYS A 29 -3.66 9.72 -23.50
C LYS A 29 -3.01 10.02 -22.14
N PHE A 30 -3.43 9.36 -21.06
CA PHE A 30 -2.73 9.47 -19.78
C PHE A 30 -1.30 8.95 -19.90
N TYR A 31 -0.33 9.79 -19.53
CA TYR A 31 1.10 9.45 -19.54
C TYR A 31 1.73 9.93 -18.23
N VAL A 32 2.55 9.08 -17.63
CA VAL A 32 3.32 9.42 -16.43
C VAL A 32 4.73 8.87 -16.56
N GLU A 33 5.72 9.72 -16.30
CA GLU A 33 7.12 9.31 -16.19
C GLU A 33 7.46 9.11 -14.72
N ILE A 34 7.92 7.91 -14.36
CA ILE A 34 8.29 7.56 -12.99
C ILE A 34 9.81 7.34 -12.94
N PRO A 35 10.57 8.23 -12.31
CA PRO A 35 12.00 8.03 -12.11
C PRO A 35 12.25 6.73 -11.32
N ARG A 36 12.97 5.78 -11.90
CA ARG A 36 13.25 4.48 -11.25
C ARG A 36 14.35 4.55 -10.20
N GLN A 37 15.04 5.68 -10.09
CA GLN A 37 16.15 5.82 -9.14
C GLN A 37 15.60 5.93 -7.71
N VAL A 38 15.93 4.94 -6.89
CA VAL A 38 15.45 4.85 -5.49
C VAL A 38 16.14 5.89 -4.60
N PHE A 39 17.47 5.99 -4.69
CA PHE A 39 18.29 6.98 -3.98
C PHE A 39 19.37 7.54 -4.93
N SER A 40 19.77 8.80 -4.73
CA SER A 40 20.98 9.36 -5.35
C SER A 40 22.20 8.53 -4.95
N SER A 41 23.19 8.39 -5.83
CA SER A 41 24.33 7.47 -5.69
C SER A 41 25.34 7.86 -4.60
N GLU A 42 24.92 8.62 -3.58
CA GLU A 42 25.74 8.79 -2.39
C GLU A 42 25.83 7.42 -1.72
N LYS A 43 27.00 6.79 -1.86
CA LYS A 43 27.33 5.52 -1.22
C LYS A 43 27.26 5.71 0.29
N THR A 44 26.07 5.54 0.86
CA THR A 44 25.93 5.33 2.29
C THR A 44 25.94 3.83 2.52
N ASP A 45 26.83 3.35 3.39
CA ASP A 45 26.84 1.94 3.86
C ASP A 45 25.59 1.59 4.71
N SER A 46 24.59 2.47 4.71
CA SER A 46 23.44 2.43 5.59
C SER A 46 22.28 1.67 4.93
N LYS A 47 21.81 0.61 5.60
CA LYS A 47 20.67 -0.19 5.14
C LYS A 47 19.36 0.62 5.26
N PRO A 48 18.57 0.76 4.19
CA PRO A 48 17.35 1.57 4.23
C PRO A 48 16.24 0.91 5.07
N PHE A 49 15.21 1.70 5.34
CA PHE A 49 13.94 1.22 5.90
C PHE A 49 12.92 1.00 4.79
N LEU A 50 12.16 -0.08 4.88
CA LEU A 50 11.06 -0.38 3.97
C LEU A 50 9.73 -0.05 4.66
N TRP A 51 8.99 0.88 4.09
CA TRP A 51 7.64 1.22 4.54
C TRP A 51 6.62 0.56 3.64
N ILE A 52 5.73 -0.24 4.21
CA ILE A 52 4.55 -0.77 3.52
C ILE A 52 3.30 -0.26 4.20
N PHE A 53 2.47 0.45 3.46
CA PHE A 53 1.15 0.91 3.90
C PHE A 53 0.10 -0.11 3.47
N ALA A 54 -0.90 -0.33 4.33
CA ALA A 54 -2.00 -1.24 4.09
C ALA A 54 -3.32 -0.55 4.36
N ASP A 55 -4.25 -0.71 3.43
CA ASP A 55 -5.61 -0.21 3.57
C ASP A 55 -6.63 -1.22 3.02
N ALA A 56 -7.86 -1.15 3.53
CA ALA A 56 -8.97 -1.94 3.05
C ALA A 56 -10.31 -1.22 3.15
N SER A 57 -11.07 -1.27 2.07
CA SER A 57 -12.48 -0.92 2.01
C SER A 57 -13.33 -2.18 1.79
N ASN A 58 -14.66 -2.02 1.81
CA ASN A 58 -15.59 -3.10 1.47
C ASN A 58 -15.46 -3.56 0.00
N SER A 59 -14.80 -2.76 -0.84
CA SER A 59 -14.63 -3.02 -2.27
C SER A 59 -13.27 -3.62 -2.61
N ALA A 60 -12.20 -3.20 -1.93
CA ALA A 60 -10.83 -3.61 -2.24
C ALA A 60 -9.89 -3.50 -1.04
N MET A 61 -8.78 -4.22 -1.11
CA MET A 61 -7.62 -4.07 -0.23
C MET A 61 -6.44 -3.59 -1.08
N ALA A 62 -5.65 -2.67 -0.57
CA ALA A 62 -4.46 -2.18 -1.26
C ALA A 62 -3.26 -2.11 -0.31
N VAL A 63 -2.09 -2.28 -0.91
CA VAL A 63 -0.80 -2.09 -0.24
C VAL A 63 0.17 -1.37 -1.16
N CYS A 64 1.04 -0.55 -0.61
CA CYS A 64 2.08 0.15 -1.36
C CYS A 64 3.38 0.25 -0.54
N GLY A 65 4.52 0.10 -1.22
CA GLY A 65 5.84 0.04 -0.60
C GLY A 65 6.77 1.17 -1.05
N TYR A 66 7.50 1.76 -0.10
CA TYR A 66 8.48 2.82 -0.29
C TYR A 66 9.75 2.51 0.49
N LEU A 67 10.89 3.00 0.03
CA LEU A 67 12.15 2.93 0.75
C LEU A 67 12.50 4.30 1.33
N GLU A 68 12.98 4.30 2.56
CA GLU A 68 13.51 5.49 3.23
C GLU A 68 15.00 5.28 3.49
N ASN A 69 15.82 6.24 3.09
CA ASN A 69 17.24 6.25 3.40
C ASN A 69 17.42 6.51 4.91
N SER A 70 18.13 5.60 5.59
CA SER A 70 18.33 5.67 7.03
C SER A 70 19.20 6.85 7.51
N THR A 71 19.93 7.51 6.60
CA THR A 71 20.83 8.63 6.91
C THR A 71 20.24 9.96 6.45
N SER A 72 19.85 10.06 5.18
CA SER A 72 19.33 11.32 4.62
C SER A 72 17.83 11.51 4.84
N THR A 73 17.10 10.50 5.32
CA THR A 73 15.63 10.47 5.44
C THR A 73 14.89 10.66 4.11
N ALA A 74 15.63 10.63 2.99
CA ALA A 74 15.04 10.71 1.66
C ALA A 74 14.12 9.50 1.43
N VAL A 75 12.94 9.73 0.87
CA VAL A 75 11.96 8.69 0.55
C VAL A 75 11.94 8.47 -0.96
N SER A 76 11.93 7.21 -1.36
CA SER A 76 11.87 6.81 -2.76
C SER A 76 10.49 7.07 -3.38
N GLN A 77 10.42 6.98 -4.70
CA GLN A 77 9.16 6.74 -5.40
C GLN A 77 8.56 5.37 -5.03
N LEU A 78 7.33 5.11 -5.45
CA LEU A 78 6.64 3.82 -5.24
C LEU A 78 7.49 2.66 -5.78
N ILE A 79 7.91 1.75 -4.89
CA ILE A 79 8.68 0.56 -5.26
C ILE A 79 7.78 -0.52 -5.80
N SER A 80 6.65 -0.75 -5.12
CA SER A 80 5.64 -1.70 -5.57
C SER A 80 4.31 -1.42 -4.90
N GLY A 81 3.23 -1.51 -5.67
CA GLY A 81 1.86 -1.47 -5.19
C GLY A 81 1.12 -2.76 -5.53
N LYS A 82 0.10 -3.11 -4.74
CA LYS A 82 -0.81 -4.22 -5.05
C LYS A 82 -2.21 -3.95 -4.53
N THR A 83 -3.18 -3.97 -5.43
CA THR A 83 -4.60 -3.89 -5.10
C THR A 83 -5.27 -5.24 -5.37
N LYS A 84 -6.20 -5.64 -4.50
CA LYS A 84 -6.99 -6.86 -4.63
C LYS A 84 -8.44 -6.59 -4.26
N LEU A 85 -9.37 -6.94 -5.15
CA LEU A 85 -10.79 -6.83 -4.87
C LEU A 85 -11.20 -7.65 -3.65
N ALA A 86 -12.12 -7.09 -2.86
CA ALA A 86 -12.70 -7.79 -1.72
C ALA A 86 -13.45 -9.06 -2.19
N PRO A 87 -13.48 -10.13 -1.39
CA PRO A 87 -14.14 -11.37 -1.80
C PRO A 87 -15.64 -11.17 -2.08
N GLN A 88 -16.05 -11.27 -3.34
CA GLN A 88 -17.47 -11.07 -3.72
C GLN A 88 -18.38 -12.22 -3.29
N LYS A 89 -17.86 -13.45 -3.18
CA LYS A 89 -18.65 -14.64 -2.79
C LYS A 89 -19.01 -14.68 -1.31
N ARG A 90 -18.26 -13.97 -0.46
CA ARG A 90 -18.47 -13.94 0.99
C ARG A 90 -18.14 -12.56 1.53
N THR A 91 -19.17 -11.86 1.98
CA THR A 91 -19.01 -10.57 2.64
C THR A 91 -18.20 -10.74 3.93
N LEU A 92 -17.03 -10.10 3.97
CA LEU A 92 -16.22 -9.97 5.17
C LEU A 92 -16.50 -8.61 5.79
N SER A 93 -16.45 -8.53 7.12
CA SER A 93 -16.49 -7.25 7.82
C SER A 93 -15.23 -6.44 7.51
N THR A 94 -15.33 -5.11 7.54
CA THR A 94 -14.19 -4.20 7.32
C THR A 94 -12.97 -4.56 8.16
N PRO A 95 -13.07 -4.87 9.47
CA PRO A 95 -11.92 -5.30 10.26
C PRO A 95 -11.20 -6.57 9.78
N LYS A 96 -11.95 -7.50 9.14
CA LYS A 96 -11.35 -8.72 8.58
C LYS A 96 -10.65 -8.43 7.25
N LEU A 97 -11.15 -7.46 6.48
CA LEU A 97 -10.52 -6.99 5.26
C LEU A 97 -9.23 -6.22 5.59
N GLU A 98 -9.26 -5.34 6.59
CA GLU A 98 -8.09 -4.63 7.11
C GLU A 98 -7.01 -5.63 7.58
N LEU A 99 -7.38 -6.66 8.35
CA LEU A 99 -6.44 -7.72 8.74
C LEU A 99 -5.83 -8.46 7.53
N LEU A 100 -6.63 -8.68 6.48
CA LEU A 100 -6.13 -9.29 5.23
C LEU A 100 -5.24 -8.34 4.44
N ALA A 101 -5.47 -7.03 4.47
CA ALA A 101 -4.58 -6.03 3.89
C ALA A 101 -3.23 -6.01 4.60
N VAL A 102 -3.20 -6.09 5.94
CA VAL A 102 -1.94 -6.23 6.69
C VAL A 102 -1.21 -7.53 6.30
N LEU A 103 -1.92 -8.65 6.15
CA LEU A 103 -1.32 -9.90 5.65
C LEU A 103 -0.76 -9.74 4.22
N LEU A 104 -1.45 -8.99 3.36
CA LEU A 104 -0.95 -8.67 2.02
C LEU A 104 0.31 -7.79 2.08
N ALA A 105 0.39 -6.87 3.04
CA ALA A 105 1.55 -6.01 3.24
C ALA A 105 2.78 -6.82 3.62
N PHE A 106 2.65 -7.81 4.51
CA PHE A 106 3.75 -8.73 4.85
C PHE A 106 4.23 -9.57 3.66
N ARG A 107 3.31 -10.00 2.79
CA ARG A 107 3.67 -10.71 1.56
C ARG A 107 4.42 -9.82 0.59
N LEU A 108 4.00 -8.56 0.46
CA LEU A 108 4.69 -7.58 -0.37
C LEU A 108 6.08 -7.27 0.20
N ALA A 109 6.18 -7.07 1.52
CA ALA A 109 7.44 -6.83 2.20
C ALA A 109 8.45 -7.97 1.97
N GLU A 110 8.02 -9.22 2.12
CA GLU A 110 8.86 -10.39 1.85
C GLU A 110 9.31 -10.44 0.39
N SER A 111 8.39 -10.16 -0.56
CA SER A 111 8.73 -10.10 -1.98
C SER A 111 9.76 -9.02 -2.30
N ILE A 112 9.66 -7.84 -1.69
CA ILE A 112 10.62 -6.74 -1.92
C ILE A 112 11.95 -7.08 -1.26
N ALA A 113 11.94 -7.48 0.02
CA ALA A 113 13.14 -7.78 0.78
C ALA A 113 13.98 -8.89 0.16
N PHE A 114 13.35 -9.91 -0.43
CA PHE A 114 14.04 -11.05 -1.04
C PHE A 114 14.47 -10.78 -2.49
N ALA A 115 13.88 -9.78 -3.16
CA ALA A 115 14.24 -9.41 -4.52
C ALA A 115 15.34 -8.34 -4.59
N LEU A 116 15.53 -7.55 -3.53
CA LEU A 116 16.56 -6.51 -3.50
C LEU A 116 17.95 -7.13 -3.28
N ASN A 117 18.92 -6.63 -4.04
CA ASN A 117 20.33 -7.05 -3.96
C ASN A 117 21.09 -6.43 -2.76
N TYR A 118 20.40 -5.72 -1.87
CA TYR A 118 20.97 -5.12 -0.67
C TYR A 118 20.07 -5.36 0.53
N ALA A 119 20.66 -5.37 1.72
CA ALA A 119 19.94 -5.66 2.94
C ALA A 119 19.07 -4.46 3.39
N ILE A 120 17.84 -4.76 3.81
CA ILE A 120 16.94 -3.82 4.48
C ILE A 120 17.16 -3.92 5.98
N SER A 121 17.23 -2.78 6.67
CA SER A 121 17.39 -2.74 8.13
C SER A 121 16.09 -3.07 8.84
N THR A 122 15.05 -2.29 8.55
CA THR A 122 13.75 -2.33 9.23
C THR A 122 12.63 -2.32 8.21
N ILE A 123 11.61 -3.12 8.45
CA ILE A 123 10.36 -3.17 7.70
C ILE A 123 9.25 -2.62 8.61
N ASN A 124 8.67 -1.51 8.20
CA ASN A 124 7.58 -0.81 8.86
C ASN A 124 6.27 -1.11 8.12
N ILE A 125 5.37 -1.85 8.77
CA ILE A 125 4.02 -2.11 8.26
C ILE A 125 3.05 -1.12 8.91
N ALA A 126 2.46 -0.23 8.13
CA ALA A 126 1.55 0.81 8.58
C ALA A 126 0.10 0.52 8.18
N SER A 127 -0.83 0.73 9.11
CA SER A 127 -2.28 0.67 8.85
C SER A 127 -3.03 1.61 9.79
N ASP A 128 -4.17 2.12 9.37
CA ASP A 128 -5.10 2.94 10.16
C ASP A 128 -6.12 2.13 10.98
N SER A 129 -6.18 0.81 10.76
CA SER A 129 -7.09 -0.06 11.50
C SER A 129 -6.56 -0.43 12.89
N LEU A 130 -6.96 0.32 13.91
CA LEU A 130 -6.69 -0.04 15.31
C LEU A 130 -7.22 -1.44 15.67
N ILE A 131 -8.34 -1.86 15.07
CA ILE A 131 -8.93 -3.19 15.34
C ILE A 131 -8.03 -4.28 14.78
N ALA A 132 -7.60 -4.21 13.51
CA ALA A 132 -6.72 -5.20 12.91
C ALA A 132 -5.38 -5.27 13.66
N LEU A 133 -4.81 -4.12 14.01
CA LEU A 133 -3.58 -4.03 14.78
C LEU A 133 -3.72 -4.66 16.18
N SER A 134 -4.84 -4.41 16.87
CA SER A 134 -5.12 -5.02 18.18
C SER A 134 -5.21 -6.55 18.10
N TRP A 135 -5.80 -7.09 17.04
CA TRP A 135 -5.90 -8.54 16.83
C TRP A 135 -4.56 -9.22 16.58
N ILE A 136 -3.62 -8.52 15.95
CA ILE A 136 -2.27 -9.05 15.73
C ILE A 136 -1.50 -9.12 17.05
N ARG A 137 -1.64 -8.09 17.90
CA ARG A 137 -0.89 -7.95 19.17
C ARG A 137 -1.50 -8.73 20.34
N THR A 138 -2.81 -8.97 20.33
CA THR A 138 -3.49 -9.59 21.47
C THR A 138 -3.09 -11.06 21.68
N VAL A 139 -2.92 -11.42 22.95
CA VAL A 139 -2.78 -12.82 23.41
C VAL A 139 -4.12 -13.48 23.73
N ARG A 140 -5.21 -12.69 23.72
CA ARG A 140 -6.55 -13.19 24.04
C ARG A 140 -7.10 -14.09 22.92
N LYS A 141 -8.13 -14.86 23.25
CA LYS A 141 -8.90 -15.64 22.28
C LYS A 141 -9.57 -14.69 21.29
N VAL A 142 -9.35 -14.95 20.01
CA VAL A 142 -9.96 -14.23 18.88
C VAL A 142 -10.72 -15.24 18.00
N PRO A 143 -11.63 -14.78 17.12
CA PRO A 143 -12.29 -15.67 16.18
C PRO A 143 -11.29 -16.49 15.35
N LEU A 144 -11.63 -17.74 15.01
CA LEU A 144 -10.73 -18.65 14.31
C LEU A 144 -10.14 -18.06 13.02
N PHE A 145 -10.96 -17.34 12.25
CA PHE A 145 -10.47 -16.63 11.05
C PHE A 145 -9.33 -15.66 11.38
N VAL A 146 -9.50 -14.86 12.43
CA VAL A 146 -8.51 -13.87 12.88
C VAL A 146 -7.24 -14.56 13.37
N ALA A 147 -7.39 -15.62 14.17
CA ALA A 147 -6.26 -16.43 14.65
C ALA A 147 -5.43 -16.97 13.47
N ASN A 148 -6.09 -17.58 12.48
CA ASN A 148 -5.42 -18.15 11.32
C ASN A 148 -4.66 -17.10 10.49
N GLN A 149 -5.18 -15.87 10.33
CA GLN A 149 -4.44 -14.83 9.61
C GLN A 149 -3.30 -14.25 10.47
N ARG A 150 -3.51 -14.10 11.78
CA ARG A 150 -2.45 -13.69 12.70
C ARG A 150 -1.27 -14.67 12.66
N ASP A 151 -1.53 -15.97 12.62
CA ASP A 151 -0.47 -16.98 12.60
C ASP A 151 0.31 -16.96 11.28
N LYS A 152 -0.36 -16.69 10.15
CA LYS A 152 0.33 -16.42 8.88
C LYS A 152 1.19 -15.16 8.94
N ILE A 153 0.66 -14.06 9.50
CA ILE A 153 1.43 -12.82 9.70
C ILE A 153 2.68 -13.10 10.53
N LYS A 154 2.56 -13.83 11.64
CA LYS A 154 3.70 -14.25 12.47
C LYS A 154 4.72 -15.09 11.69
N ALA A 155 4.27 -16.00 10.83
CA ALA A 155 5.17 -16.77 9.98
C ALA A 155 5.95 -15.88 8.99
N HIS A 156 5.31 -14.85 8.40
CA HIS A 156 6.00 -13.86 7.57
C HIS A 156 7.04 -13.06 8.38
N ILE A 157 6.66 -12.58 9.58
CA ILE A 157 7.58 -11.86 10.48
C ILE A 157 8.81 -12.71 10.78
N ASN A 158 8.64 -13.99 11.12
CA ASN A 158 9.75 -14.87 11.43
C ASN A 158 10.69 -15.06 10.24
N ARG A 159 10.16 -15.18 9.01
CA ARG A 159 11.00 -15.29 7.80
C ARG A 159 11.77 -14.00 7.52
N LEU A 160 11.16 -12.84 7.72
CA LEU A 160 11.83 -11.54 7.57
C LEU A 160 12.94 -11.33 8.61
N ILE A 161 12.69 -11.73 9.87
CA ILE A 161 13.70 -11.70 10.93
C ILE A 161 14.86 -12.65 10.61
N ALA A 162 14.56 -13.86 10.13
CA ALA A 162 15.59 -14.81 9.70
C ALA A 162 16.41 -14.28 8.50
N HIS A 163 15.83 -13.41 7.68
CA HIS A 163 16.51 -12.70 6.59
C HIS A 163 17.29 -11.45 7.08
N GLY A 164 17.37 -11.22 8.40
CA GLY A 164 18.14 -10.13 8.99
C GLY A 164 17.43 -8.78 9.04
N CYS A 165 16.10 -8.76 8.87
CA CYS A 165 15.29 -7.54 8.97
C CYS A 165 14.61 -7.41 10.34
N GLN A 166 14.57 -6.20 10.88
CA GLN A 166 13.63 -5.87 11.97
C GLN A 166 12.23 -5.63 11.40
N CYS A 167 11.18 -5.99 12.15
CA CYS A 167 9.80 -5.78 11.73
C CYS A 167 9.04 -4.97 12.77
N GLN A 168 8.38 -3.91 12.33
CA GLN A 168 7.51 -3.07 13.15
C GLN A 168 6.13 -3.00 12.53
N ILE A 169 5.11 -2.99 13.38
CA ILE A 169 3.73 -2.79 12.95
C ILE A 169 3.24 -1.52 13.63
N LEU A 170 2.88 -0.52 12.84
CA LEU A 170 2.62 0.85 13.26
C LEU A 170 1.18 1.25 12.90
N HIS A 171 0.61 2.10 13.75
CA HIS A 171 -0.64 2.78 13.42
C HIS A 171 -0.33 4.10 12.72
N VAL A 172 -1.04 4.40 11.63
CA VAL A 172 -1.02 5.71 10.97
C VAL A 172 -2.44 6.23 10.84
N PRO A 173 -2.71 7.54 11.03
CA PRO A 173 -4.03 8.10 10.71
C PRO A 173 -4.39 7.85 9.23
N GLY A 174 -5.68 7.62 8.93
CA GLY A 174 -6.14 7.32 7.56
C GLY A 174 -5.76 8.40 6.54
N GLU A 175 -5.74 9.67 6.94
CA GLU A 175 -5.30 10.81 6.09
C GLU A 175 -3.82 10.72 5.67
N LYS A 176 -3.00 9.98 6.43
CA LYS A 176 -1.59 9.73 6.16
C LYS A 176 -1.34 8.33 5.61
N ASN A 177 -2.39 7.55 5.34
CA ASN A 177 -2.28 6.20 4.82
C ASN A 177 -2.17 6.22 3.28
N LEU A 178 -0.94 6.07 2.78
CA LEU A 178 -0.67 6.12 1.34
C LEU A 178 -1.36 4.99 0.53
N ALA A 179 -1.84 3.93 1.19
CA ALA A 179 -2.57 2.85 0.53
C ALA A 179 -4.04 3.19 0.22
N ASP A 180 -4.60 4.25 0.82
CA ASP A 180 -5.99 4.69 0.61
C ASP A 180 -6.29 5.05 -0.86
N ALA A 181 -5.30 5.64 -1.54
CA ALA A 181 -5.32 5.88 -2.98
C ALA A 181 -5.63 4.59 -3.79
N GLY A 182 -5.07 3.45 -3.36
CA GLY A 182 -5.26 2.15 -4.01
C GLY A 182 -6.60 1.47 -3.72
N THR A 183 -7.33 1.90 -2.68
CA THR A 183 -8.64 1.32 -2.30
C THR A 183 -9.83 2.17 -2.73
N ARG A 184 -9.65 3.50 -2.81
CA ARG A 184 -10.68 4.47 -3.23
C ARG A 184 -10.60 4.85 -4.71
N GLY A 185 -9.46 4.60 -5.33
CA GLY A 185 -9.17 5.01 -6.71
C GLY A 185 -8.66 6.45 -6.76
N VAL A 186 -7.86 6.74 -7.78
CA VAL A 186 -7.27 8.06 -8.02
C VAL A 186 -7.54 8.43 -9.47
N THR A 187 -7.91 9.69 -9.71
CA THR A 187 -8.10 10.23 -11.06
C THR A 187 -6.75 10.53 -11.73
N SER A 188 -6.72 10.58 -13.07
CA SER A 188 -5.51 10.93 -13.85
C SER A 188 -4.91 12.28 -13.41
N ALA A 189 -5.75 13.30 -13.19
CA ALA A 189 -5.34 14.62 -12.72
C ALA A 189 -4.66 14.60 -11.33
N GLN A 190 -5.11 13.72 -10.42
CA GLN A 190 -4.50 13.59 -9.09
C GLN A 190 -3.12 12.89 -9.14
N LEU A 191 -2.90 12.00 -10.13
CA LEU A 191 -1.61 11.33 -10.31
C LEU A 191 -0.56 12.27 -10.90
N GLU A 192 -0.92 13.13 -11.86
CA GLU A 192 0.00 14.10 -12.48
C GLU A 192 0.58 15.10 -11.45
N ILE A 193 -0.25 15.55 -10.50
CA ILE A 193 0.17 16.47 -9.42
C ILE A 193 1.15 15.78 -8.46
N SER A 194 0.95 14.49 -8.18
CA SER A 194 1.80 13.74 -7.23
C SER A 194 3.21 13.46 -7.76
N THR A 195 3.38 13.39 -9.09
CA THR A 195 4.67 13.19 -9.74
C THR A 195 5.40 14.50 -10.07
N GLY A 196 4.71 15.64 -9.99
CA GLY A 196 5.22 16.97 -10.39
C GLY A 196 5.79 17.84 -9.26
N SER A 197 5.66 17.45 -7.98
CA SER A 197 6.19 18.23 -6.85
C SER A 197 7.68 17.96 -6.58
N GLY A 198 8.50 18.18 -7.60
CA GLY A 198 9.91 18.54 -7.44
C GLY A 198 10.07 19.96 -7.96
N ASP A 199 9.70 20.95 -7.14
CA ASP A 199 9.98 22.35 -7.46
C ASP A 199 11.51 22.56 -7.45
N PRO A 200 12.17 22.87 -8.59
CA PRO A 200 13.61 23.05 -8.63
C PRO A 200 14.03 24.47 -8.19
N ASN A 201 13.10 25.38 -7.89
CA ASN A 201 13.43 26.76 -7.57
C ASN A 201 12.91 27.17 -6.20
N GLY A 202 13.81 27.10 -5.22
CA GLY A 202 13.58 27.66 -3.89
C GLY A 202 13.18 29.14 -3.95
N SER A 203 12.05 29.45 -3.34
CA SER A 203 11.74 30.62 -2.51
C SER A 203 10.23 30.59 -2.26
N SER A 204 9.77 30.37 -1.05
CA SER A 204 9.48 31.50 -0.18
C SER A 204 9.40 31.06 1.28
N THR A 205 10.21 31.74 2.08
CA THR A 205 10.03 31.98 3.49
C THR A 205 8.59 32.36 3.86
N THR A 206 7.99 31.67 4.84
CA THR A 206 7.28 32.34 5.94
C THR A 206 7.49 31.57 7.23
N ARG A 207 8.29 32.21 8.07
CA ARG A 207 8.49 32.01 9.49
C ARG A 207 7.18 32.30 10.23
N SER A 208 6.75 31.41 11.11
CA SER A 208 5.91 31.78 12.26
C SER A 208 6.18 30.80 13.40
N ASP A 209 6.82 31.35 14.42
CA ASP A 209 7.17 30.80 15.73
C ASP A 209 5.91 30.43 16.57
N PRO A 210 6.08 29.77 17.73
CA PRO A 210 5.11 28.84 18.31
C PRO A 210 4.19 29.46 19.37
N TYR A 211 3.08 28.76 19.62
CA TYR A 211 2.44 28.62 20.93
C TYR A 211 2.02 27.17 21.12
#